data_AF-A0A3B9VMY7-F1
#
_entry.id   AF-A0A3B9VMY7-F1
#
_cell.length_a   1.000
_cell.length_b   1.000
_cell.length_c   1.000
_cell.angle_alpha   90.00
_cell.angle_beta   90.00
_cell.angle_gamma   90.00
#
_symmetry.space_group_name_H-M   'P 1'
#
loop_
_entity.id
_entity.type
_entity.pdbx_description
1 polymer ?
#
loop_
_entity_poly.entity_id
_entity_poly.type
_entity_poly.pdbx_seq_one_letter_code
_entity_poly.pdbx_strand_id
1 'polypeptide(L)' 'GRVLTRGQLIDRVWGSDYVGDTKTLDVHVKRLRAKIENDPANPALIQTVRGLGYKMEL' A
#
# COMPACT_ATOMS: atom_id res chain seq x y z
N GLY A 1 -2.13 6.82 -11.25
CA GLY A 1 -0.64 6.72 -11.14
C GLY A 1 -0.08 5.36 -11.58
N ARG A 2 1.19 5.05 -11.32
CA ARG A 2 1.84 3.74 -11.63
C ARG A 2 1.53 2.70 -10.54
N VAL A 3 1.46 1.42 -10.89
CA VAL A 3 1.39 0.32 -9.92
C VAL A 3 2.78 0.05 -9.31
N LEU A 4 2.84 -0.04 -7.98
CA LEU A 4 4.00 -0.50 -7.23
C LEU A 4 3.69 -1.84 -6.58
N THR A 5 4.62 -2.79 -6.71
CA THR A 5 4.47 -4.11 -6.08
C THR A 5 4.66 -4.01 -4.57
N ARG A 6 4.15 -4.99 -3.81
CA ARG A 6 4.37 -5.03 -2.36
C ARG A 6 5.85 -5.04 -1.99
N GLY A 7 6.68 -5.82 -2.70
CA GLY A 7 8.13 -5.84 -2.51
C GLY A 7 8.77 -4.47 -2.74
N GLN A 8 8.43 -3.81 -3.86
CA GLN A 8 8.95 -2.47 -4.16
C GLN A 8 8.59 -1.40 -3.11
N LEU A 9 7.44 -1.56 -2.46
CA LEU A 9 6.98 -0.67 -1.39
C LEU A 9 7.67 -1.00 -0.07
N ILE A 10 7.82 -2.29 0.26
CA ILE A 10 8.58 -2.74 1.44
C ILE A 10 10.03 -2.24 1.36
N ASP A 11 10.71 -2.53 0.25
CA ASP A 11 12.13 -2.18 0.05
C ASP A 11 12.37 -0.68 0.19
N ARG A 12 11.45 0.16 -0.30
CA ARG A 12 11.57 1.62 -0.24
C ARG A 12 11.24 2.23 1.12
N VAL A 13 10.31 1.63 1.87
CA VAL A 13 9.82 2.22 3.13
C VAL A 13 10.56 1.67 4.34
N TRP A 14 10.90 0.38 4.34
CA TRP A 14 11.59 -0.30 5.44
C TRP A 14 13.04 -0.67 5.13
N GLY A 15 13.44 -0.70 3.85
CA GLY A 15 14.77 -1.13 3.44
C GLY A 15 14.79 -2.56 2.89
N SER A 16 15.84 -2.89 2.13
CA SER A 16 16.03 -4.21 1.51
C SER A 16 16.42 -5.31 2.50
N ASP A 17 16.86 -4.93 3.69
CA ASP A 17 17.23 -5.80 4.81
C ASP A 17 16.05 -6.12 5.73
N TYR A 18 14.84 -5.63 5.41
CA TYR A 18 13.63 -5.93 6.16
C TYR A 18 13.29 -7.43 6.13
N VAL A 19 13.56 -8.12 7.23
CA VAL A 19 13.17 -9.52 7.45
C VAL A 19 11.78 -9.56 8.09
N GLY A 20 10.75 -9.26 7.31
CA GLY A 20 9.37 -9.31 7.76
C GLY A 20 8.39 -9.58 6.63
N ASP A 21 7.14 -9.85 6.98
CA ASP A 21 6.13 -10.16 5.98
C ASP A 21 5.62 -8.91 5.25
N THR A 22 5.06 -9.11 4.06
CA THR A 22 4.38 -8.06 3.31
C THR A 22 3.02 -7.68 3.92
N LYS A 23 2.52 -8.38 4.94
CA LYS A 23 1.25 -8.02 5.61
C LYS A 23 1.39 -6.74 6.41
N THR A 24 2.60 -6.44 6.90
CA THR A 24 2.90 -5.14 7.53
C THR A 24 2.53 -3.98 6.60
N LEU A 25 2.89 -4.05 5.32
CA LEU A 25 2.49 -3.04 4.33
C LEU A 25 0.97 -2.88 4.25
N ASP A 26 0.22 -3.98 4.20
CA ASP A 26 -1.25 -3.95 4.09
C ASP A 26 -1.90 -3.28 5.33
N VAL A 27 -1.35 -3.51 6.53
CA VAL A 27 -1.78 -2.83 7.76
C VAL A 27 -1.53 -1.32 7.67
N HIS A 28 -0.36 -0.92 7.17
CA HIS A 28 -0.02 0.50 7.00
C HIS A 28 -0.89 1.17 5.93
N VAL A 29 -1.16 0.51 4.81
CA VAL A 29 -2.09 1.02 3.78
C VAL A 29 -3.51 1.18 4.34
N LYS A 30 -4.01 0.21 5.13
CA LYS A 30 -5.30 0.32 5.79
C LYS A 30 -5.37 1.55 6.71
N ARG A 31 -4.32 1.78 7.51
CA ARG A 31 -4.20 2.96 8.39
C ARG A 31 -4.10 4.27 7.61
N LEU A 32 -3.41 4.29 6.47
CA LEU A 32 -3.34 5.46 5.60
C LEU A 32 -4.71 5.80 5.01
N ARG A 33 -5.40 4.81 4.43
CA ARG A 33 -6.76 5.01 3.89
C ARG A 33 -7.71 5.59 4.93
N ALA A 34 -7.65 5.09 6.17
CA ALA A 34 -8.46 5.60 7.27
C ALA A 34 -8.22 7.09 7.60
N LYS A 35 -7.06 7.65 7.21
CA LYS A 35 -6.69 9.04 7.46
C LYS A 35 -6.93 9.97 6.27
N ILE A 36 -6.91 9.45 5.04
CA ILE A 36 -6.87 10.30 3.83
C ILE A 36 -8.04 10.07 2.87
N GLU A 37 -8.72 8.93 2.95
CA GLU A 37 -9.87 8.65 2.09
C GLU A 37 -11.15 9.20 2.75
N ASN A 38 -12.07 9.71 1.92
CA ASN A 38 -13.40 10.07 2.39
C ASN A 38 -14.19 8.83 2.84
N ASP A 39 -14.09 7.73 2.08
CA ASP A 39 -14.63 6.42 2.44
C ASP A 39 -13.51 5.35 2.35
N PRO A 40 -12.89 4.97 3.49
CA PRO A 40 -11.83 3.97 3.52
C PRO A 40 -12.26 2.56 3.07
N ALA A 41 -13.56 2.24 3.12
CA ALA A 41 -14.08 0.96 2.65
C ALA A 41 -14.16 0.89 1.12
N ASN A 42 -14.31 2.05 0.47
CA ASN A 42 -14.32 2.21 -0.99
C ASN A 42 -13.23 3.21 -1.42
N PRO A 43 -11.94 2.86 -1.29
CA PRO A 43 -10.84 3.81 -1.45
C PRO A 43 -10.69 4.27 -2.90
N ALA A 44 -10.61 5.59 -3.09
CA ALA A 44 -10.43 6.22 -4.39
C ALA A 44 -8.96 6.59 -4.65
N LEU A 45 -8.23 7.03 -3.63
CA LEU A 45 -6.86 7.54 -3.75
C LEU A 45 -5.82 6.42 -3.76
N ILE A 46 -5.91 5.43 -2.86
CA ILE A 46 -4.99 4.29 -2.83
C ILE A 46 -5.78 3.04 -3.20
N GLN A 47 -5.58 2.52 -4.41
CA GLN A 47 -6.28 1.33 -4.89
C GLN A 47 -5.43 0.06 -4.74
N THR A 48 -6.09 -1.05 -4.40
CA THR A 48 -5.45 -2.37 -4.35
C THR A 48 -5.48 -3.03 -5.72
N VAL A 49 -4.31 -3.36 -6.27
CA VAL A 49 -4.19 -4.25 -7.43
C VAL A 49 -3.95 -5.66 -6.90
N ARG A 50 -5.01 -6.48 -6.89
CA ARG A 50 -4.99 -7.83 -6.30
C ARG A 50 -3.86 -8.67 -6.91
N GLY A 51 -3.14 -9.39 -6.04
CA GLY A 51 -1.97 -10.20 -6.43
C GLY A 51 -0.69 -9.40 -6.72
N LEU A 52 -0.75 -8.06 -6.83
CA LEU A 52 0.41 -7.27 -7.25
C LEU A 52 0.86 -6.26 -6.19
N GLY A 53 -0.01 -5.33 -5.80
CA GLY A 53 0.34 -4.26 -4.86
C GLY A 53 -0.66 -3.12 -4.87
N TYR A 54 -0.16 -1.89 -4.95
CA TYR A 54 -0.95 -0.68 -4.79
C TYR A 54 -0.70 0.33 -5.90
N LYS A 55 -1.73 1.10 -6.21
CA LYS A 55 -1.70 2.21 -7.16
C LYS A 55 -2.27 3.44 -6.48
N MET A 56 -1.60 4.57 -6.62
CA MET A 56 -2.16 5.86 -6.21
C MET A 56 -2.86 6.51 -7.40
N GLU A 57 -4.11 6.92 -7.22
CA GLU A 57 -4.86 7.81 -8.11
C GLU A 57 -4.87 9.21 -7.50
N LEU A 58 -4.67 10.21 -8.37
CA LEU A 58 -4.70 11.63 -8.06
C LEU A 58 -5.85 12.24 -8.86
#